data_AF-A0A524KBV0-F1
#
_entry.id   AF-A0A524KBV0-F1
#
_cell.length_a   1.000
_cell.length_b   1.000
_cell.length_c   1.000
_cell.angle_alpha   90.00
_cell.angle_beta   90.00
_cell.angle_gamma   90.00
#
_symmetry.space_group_name_H-M   'P 1'
#
loop_
_entity.id
_entity.type
_entity.pdbx_description
1 polymer ?
#
loop_
_entity_poly.entity_id
_entity_poly.type
_entity_poly.pdbx_seq_one_letter_code
_entity_poly.pdbx_strand_id
1 'polypeptide(L)'
;MPIRCGIVGLPNVGKSTLFNALTAAGIEAANYPFCTIDPNVGVVAVPDDRLRQISAIVRPLKIIPTSMEFLDIAGLVEGASKGAGLGNKFLANIRETNAISHVVRCFENDDIVHVSGRVDPVHDIEIINTELLLADLAAVEKAADRAEKQAKAGKKEDASRRNLLVSLRDHLGAGNPARTFSVPEEHQVTVQEMFLLTAKPVMYVANVDEKGLEGDNPFVDKVRQVAAADGSE
;
A
#
# COMPACT_ATOMS: atom_id res chain seq x y z
N MET A 1 -3.45 -1.83 -18.19
CA MET A 1 -2.27 -2.18 -17.38
C MET A 1 -2.73 -3.16 -16.31
N PRO A 2 -1.92 -4.18 -15.98
CA PRO A 2 -2.22 -5.06 -14.85
C PRO A 2 -2.26 -4.24 -13.55
N ILE A 3 -3.15 -4.62 -12.64
CA ILE A 3 -3.20 -4.00 -11.30
C ILE A 3 -2.00 -4.52 -10.52
N ARG A 4 -1.20 -3.59 -10.00
CA ARG A 4 -0.04 -3.86 -9.15
C ARG A 4 -0.39 -3.66 -7.69
N CYS A 5 -0.20 -4.67 -6.86
CA CYS A 5 -0.35 -4.59 -5.41
C CYS A 5 1.00 -4.75 -4.73
N GLY A 6 1.40 -3.77 -3.94
CA GLY A 6 2.64 -3.82 -3.15
C GLY A 6 2.40 -4.53 -1.84
N ILE A 7 3.10 -5.63 -1.57
CA ILE A 7 3.08 -6.28 -0.28
C ILE A 7 4.11 -5.59 0.62
N VAL A 8 3.63 -4.99 1.71
CA VAL A 8 4.44 -4.29 2.71
C VAL A 8 4.23 -4.90 4.08
N GLY A 9 5.16 -4.65 4.99
CA GLY A 9 5.08 -5.14 6.37
C GLY A 9 6.46 -5.04 7.02
N LEU A 10 6.48 -5.06 8.35
CA LEU A 10 7.73 -5.10 9.10
C LEU A 10 8.48 -6.43 8.86
N PRO A 11 9.79 -6.50 9.18
CA PRO A 11 10.50 -7.77 9.21
C PRO A 11 9.78 -8.84 10.05
N ASN A 12 9.86 -10.10 9.61
CA ASN A 12 9.34 -11.28 10.33
C ASN A 12 7.81 -11.35 10.53
N VAL A 13 7.00 -10.57 9.79
CA VAL A 13 5.53 -10.64 9.87
C VAL A 13 4.89 -11.72 8.98
N GLY A 14 5.69 -12.46 8.19
CA GLY A 14 5.20 -13.49 7.26
C GLY A 14 5.00 -13.02 5.81
N LYS A 15 5.48 -11.82 5.47
CA LYS A 15 5.40 -11.24 4.12
C LYS A 15 5.92 -12.18 3.00
N SER A 16 7.13 -12.72 3.16
CA SER A 16 7.71 -13.62 2.16
C SER A 16 6.96 -14.96 2.08
N THR A 17 6.43 -15.45 3.20
CA THR A 17 5.58 -16.65 3.22
C THR A 17 4.31 -16.44 2.40
N LEU A 18 3.63 -15.30 2.60
CA LEU A 18 2.45 -14.92 1.84
C LEU A 18 2.77 -14.77 0.34
N PHE A 19 3.85 -14.05 0.01
CA PHE A 19 4.27 -13.86 -1.38
C PHE A 19 4.59 -15.19 -2.08
N ASN A 20 5.30 -16.09 -1.40
CA ASN A 20 5.62 -17.42 -1.93
C ASN A 20 4.35 -18.27 -2.12
N ALA A 21 3.38 -18.19 -1.19
CA ALA A 21 2.11 -18.88 -1.34
C ALA A 21 1.30 -18.36 -2.55
N LEU A 22 1.25 -17.04 -2.74
CA LEU A 22 0.59 -16.40 -3.88
C LEU A 22 1.23 -16.78 -5.22
N THR A 23 2.56 -16.78 -5.29
CA THR A 23 3.30 -17.11 -6.52
C THR A 23 3.29 -18.60 -6.84
N ALA A 24 3.31 -19.48 -5.83
CA ALA A 24 3.17 -20.92 -6.04
C ALA A 24 1.80 -21.33 -6.59
N ALA A 25 0.75 -20.54 -6.31
CA ALA A 25 -0.62 -20.79 -6.76
C ALA A 25 -0.89 -20.42 -8.23
N GLY A 26 0.07 -19.84 -8.97
CA GLY A 26 -0.17 -19.28 -10.30
C GLY A 26 1.05 -19.16 -11.22
N ILE A 27 1.62 -20.31 -11.61
CA ILE A 27 2.43 -20.61 -12.82
C ILE A 27 3.52 -19.60 -13.28
N GLU A 28 4.76 -20.12 -13.32
CA GLU A 28 6.00 -19.67 -14.00
C GLU A 28 6.30 -18.16 -14.06
N ALA A 29 7.34 -17.77 -13.33
CA ALA A 29 8.08 -16.53 -13.55
C ALA A 29 8.53 -16.44 -15.02
N ALA A 30 7.74 -15.77 -15.86
CA ALA A 30 8.18 -15.39 -17.19
C ALA A 30 9.19 -14.25 -17.01
N ASN A 31 10.44 -14.47 -17.44
CA ASN A 31 11.46 -13.44 -17.52
C ASN A 31 11.01 -12.37 -18.53
N TYR A 32 10.39 -11.29 -18.04
CA TYR A 32 10.09 -10.14 -18.87
C TYR A 32 11.42 -9.39 -19.17
N PRO A 33 11.81 -9.18 -20.45
CA PRO A 33 13.22 -8.88 -20.81
C PRO A 33 13.72 -7.46 -20.51
N PHE A 34 13.10 -6.68 -19.61
CA PHE A 34 13.39 -5.25 -19.50
C PHE A 34 13.53 -4.70 -18.06
N CYS A 35 13.63 -5.56 -17.06
CA CYS A 35 13.59 -5.11 -15.66
C CYS A 35 14.99 -4.94 -15.06
N THR A 36 15.49 -3.70 -15.04
CA THR A 36 16.70 -3.26 -14.34
C THR A 36 16.48 -3.29 -12.83
N ILE A 37 16.77 -4.41 -12.18
CA ILE A 37 16.78 -4.63 -10.71
C ILE A 37 15.38 -4.41 -10.09
N ASP A 38 14.44 -5.28 -10.44
CA ASP A 38 13.04 -5.23 -9.96
C ASP A 38 12.87 -5.84 -8.55
N PRO A 39 11.90 -5.37 -7.75
CA PRO A 39 11.39 -6.13 -6.60
C PRO A 39 10.91 -7.51 -7.07
N ASN A 40 10.79 -8.50 -6.18
CA ASN A 40 10.25 -9.79 -6.59
C ASN A 40 8.81 -9.57 -7.06
N VAL A 41 8.56 -9.67 -8.37
CA VAL A 41 7.23 -9.53 -8.98
C VAL A 41 6.63 -10.92 -9.18
N GLY A 42 5.44 -11.13 -8.64
CA GLY A 42 4.64 -12.33 -8.80
C GLY A 42 3.39 -12.03 -9.62
N VAL A 43 3.10 -12.83 -10.64
CA VAL A 43 1.84 -12.71 -11.39
C VAL A 43 0.89 -13.79 -10.89
N VAL A 44 -0.32 -13.42 -10.48
CA VAL A 44 -1.31 -14.34 -9.93
C VAL A 44 -2.60 -14.24 -10.73
N ALA A 45 -3.15 -15.37 -11.15
CA ALA A 45 -4.45 -15.43 -11.81
C ALA A 45 -5.56 -15.12 -10.80
N VAL A 46 -6.50 -14.26 -11.19
CA VAL A 46 -7.64 -13.92 -10.33
C VAL A 46 -8.62 -15.11 -10.32
N PRO A 47 -8.93 -15.69 -9.15
CA PRO A 47 -9.91 -16.75 -9.06
C PRO A 47 -11.31 -16.20 -9.38
N ASP A 48 -11.95 -16.74 -10.42
CA ASP A 48 -13.28 -16.32 -10.86
C ASP A 48 -14.16 -17.54 -11.17
N ASP A 49 -15.11 -17.83 -10.28
CA ASP A 49 -16.05 -18.95 -10.46
C ASP A 49 -16.96 -18.77 -11.67
N ARG A 50 -17.23 -17.53 -12.12
CA ARG A 50 -18.02 -17.27 -13.33
C ARG A 50 -17.29 -17.79 -14.57
N LEU A 51 -15.97 -17.62 -14.60
CA LEU A 51 -15.15 -18.13 -15.70
C LEU A 51 -15.23 -19.66 -15.76
N ARG A 52 -15.23 -20.34 -14.60
CA ARG A 52 -15.45 -21.79 -14.53
C ARG A 52 -16.84 -22.19 -15.05
N GLN A 53 -17.89 -21.50 -14.60
CA GLN A 53 -19.28 -21.76 -15.02
C GLN A 53 -19.46 -21.60 -16.54
N ILE A 54 -18.95 -20.52 -17.12
CA ILE A 54 -19.01 -20.28 -18.58
C ILE A 54 -18.22 -21.34 -19.34
N SER A 55 -17.04 -21.70 -18.85
CA SER A 55 -16.18 -22.70 -19.49
C SER A 55 -16.83 -24.09 -19.52
N ALA A 56 -17.64 -24.43 -18.51
CA ALA A 56 -18.40 -25.69 -18.49
C ALA A 56 -19.48 -25.75 -19.58
N ILE A 57 -20.06 -24.61 -19.96
CA ILE A 57 -21.09 -24.49 -21.00
C ILE A 57 -20.45 -24.48 -22.40
N VAL A 58 -19.48 -23.58 -22.61
CA VAL A 58 -18.91 -23.29 -23.93
C VAL A 58 -17.83 -24.30 -24.33
N ARG A 59 -17.16 -24.92 -23.34
CA ARG A 59 -16.06 -25.88 -23.52
C ARG A 59 -14.96 -25.36 -24.47
N PRO A 60 -14.35 -24.19 -24.18
CA PRO A 60 -13.33 -23.61 -25.04
C PRO A 60 -12.05 -24.44 -25.03
N LEU A 61 -11.22 -24.29 -26.07
CA LEU A 61 -9.90 -24.94 -26.15
C LEU A 61 -8.93 -24.45 -25.07
N LYS A 62 -9.09 -23.21 -24.59
CA LYS A 62 -8.25 -22.60 -23.58
C LYS A 62 -9.05 -21.63 -22.72
N ILE A 63 -8.80 -21.66 -21.41
CA ILE A 63 -9.31 -20.68 -20.45
C ILE A 63 -8.17 -19.73 -20.12
N ILE A 64 -8.42 -18.42 -20.24
CA ILE A 64 -7.43 -17.37 -19.95
C ILE A 64 -8.01 -16.50 -18.83
N PRO A 65 -7.58 -16.68 -17.58
CA PRO A 65 -8.01 -15.81 -16.49
C PRO A 65 -7.37 -14.42 -16.62
N THR A 66 -7.99 -13.43 -16.00
CA THR A 66 -7.31 -12.15 -15.76
C THR A 66 -6.25 -12.32 -14.67
N SER A 67 -5.25 -11.46 -14.64
CA SER A 67 -4.14 -11.55 -13.70
C SER A 67 -3.90 -10.24 -12.95
N MET A 68 -3.27 -10.36 -11.79
CA MET A 68 -2.77 -9.26 -10.96
C MET A 68 -1.28 -9.45 -10.68
N GLU A 69 -0.56 -8.35 -10.54
CA GLU A 69 0.85 -8.34 -10.18
C GLU A 69 1.00 -8.02 -8.69
N PHE A 70 1.72 -8.86 -7.95
CA PHE A 70 2.13 -8.62 -6.58
C PHE A 70 3.62 -8.28 -6.57
N LEU A 71 3.97 -7.19 -5.89
CA LEU A 71 5.36 -6.77 -5.72
C LEU A 71 5.74 -7.03 -4.26
N ASP A 72 6.74 -7.88 -4.01
CA ASP A 72 7.31 -8.04 -2.68
C ASP A 72 8.23 -6.85 -2.37
N ILE A 73 7.73 -5.91 -1.58
CA ILE A 73 8.50 -4.72 -1.24
C ILE A 73 9.34 -5.06 0.00
N ALA A 74 10.66 -4.83 -0.08
CA ALA A 74 11.58 -5.12 1.01
C ALA A 74 11.09 -4.50 2.34
N GLY A 75 11.29 -5.19 3.46
CA GLY A 75 10.79 -4.74 4.77
C GLY A 75 11.34 -3.36 5.14
N LEU A 76 10.45 -2.48 5.59
CA LEU A 76 10.81 -1.15 6.07
C LEU A 76 11.50 -1.28 7.44
N VAL A 77 12.57 -0.53 7.63
CA VAL A 77 13.15 -0.26 8.96
C VAL A 77 12.85 1.21 9.28
N GLU A 78 12.52 1.51 10.53
CA GLU A 78 12.26 2.89 10.99
C GLU A 78 13.31 3.88 10.48
N GLY A 79 12.88 5.08 10.08
CA GLY A 79 13.76 6.14 9.57
C GLY A 79 13.95 6.12 8.06
N ALA A 80 13.07 5.45 7.31
CA ALA A 80 13.10 5.37 5.86
C ALA A 80 13.02 6.75 5.17
N SER A 81 12.20 7.64 5.73
CA SER A 81 12.03 9.03 5.30
C SER A 81 13.24 9.92 5.61
N LYS A 82 14.16 9.50 6.50
CA LYS A 82 15.33 10.30 6.94
C LYS A 82 16.59 10.11 6.07
N GLY A 83 16.48 9.46 4.91
CA GLY A 83 17.51 9.54 3.87
C GLY A 83 18.65 8.51 3.93
N ALA A 84 18.50 7.40 4.66
CA ALA A 84 19.49 6.30 4.68
C ALA A 84 19.60 5.49 3.37
N GLY A 85 19.00 5.94 2.27
CA GLY A 85 19.07 5.33 0.93
C GLY A 85 18.17 4.11 0.72
N LEU A 86 17.99 3.25 1.73
CA LEU A 86 17.11 2.07 1.65
C LEU A 86 15.62 2.46 1.67
N GLY A 87 15.24 3.44 2.50
CA GLY A 87 13.86 3.92 2.61
C GLY A 87 13.33 4.57 1.34
N ASN A 88 14.17 5.30 0.61
CA ASN A 88 13.76 5.92 -0.66
C ASN A 88 13.44 4.89 -1.75
N LYS A 89 14.18 3.77 -1.78
CA LYS A 89 13.87 2.67 -2.71
C LYS A 89 12.55 1.98 -2.35
N PHE A 90 12.29 1.79 -1.06
CA PHE A 90 11.00 1.29 -0.58
C PHE A 90 9.83 2.16 -1.04
N LEU A 91 9.92 3.47 -0.78
CA LEU A 91 8.88 4.44 -1.16
C LEU A 91 8.71 4.54 -2.68
N ALA A 92 9.80 4.44 -3.45
CA ALA A 92 9.75 4.40 -4.91
C ALA A 92 8.99 3.17 -5.41
N ASN A 93 9.28 1.97 -4.88
CA ASN A 93 8.58 0.74 -5.25
C ASN A 93 7.08 0.82 -4.93
N ILE A 94 6.69 1.39 -3.78
CA ILE A 94 5.28 1.61 -3.45
C ILE A 94 4.62 2.59 -4.44
N ARG A 95 5.36 3.63 -4.87
CA ARG A 95 4.82 4.63 -5.79
C ARG A 95 4.37 4.00 -7.11
N GLU A 96 5.03 2.94 -7.56
CA GLU A 96 4.75 2.17 -8.78
C GLU A 96 3.56 1.19 -8.66
N THR A 97 2.98 1.02 -7.47
CA THR A 97 1.81 0.14 -7.27
C THR A 97 0.49 0.90 -7.37
N ASN A 98 -0.62 0.20 -7.53
CA ASN A 98 -1.96 0.76 -7.49
C ASN A 98 -2.60 0.65 -6.11
N ALA A 99 -2.26 -0.39 -5.35
CA ALA A 99 -2.73 -0.66 -4.01
C ALA A 99 -1.62 -1.21 -3.12
N ILE A 100 -1.86 -1.25 -1.82
CA ILE A 100 -0.96 -1.77 -0.81
C ILE A 100 -1.66 -2.91 -0.06
N SER A 101 -0.99 -4.05 0.04
CA SER A 101 -1.35 -5.15 0.94
C SER A 101 -0.39 -5.10 2.12
N HIS A 102 -0.90 -4.71 3.28
CA HIS A 102 -0.08 -4.50 4.48
C HIS A 102 -0.18 -5.72 5.39
N VAL A 103 0.85 -6.56 5.41
CA VAL A 103 0.93 -7.75 6.25
C VAL A 103 1.27 -7.35 7.68
N VAL A 104 0.39 -7.70 8.62
CA VAL A 104 0.50 -7.35 10.03
C VAL A 104 0.52 -8.62 10.87
N ARG A 105 1.51 -8.78 11.75
CA ARG A 105 1.62 -9.96 12.61
C ARG A 105 0.57 -9.90 13.72
N CYS A 106 -0.31 -10.89 13.76
CA CYS A 106 -1.39 -11.03 14.73
C CYS A 106 -1.31 -12.37 15.49
N PHE A 107 -0.10 -12.88 15.69
CA PHE A 107 0.16 -14.09 16.47
C PHE A 107 1.46 -13.97 17.27
N GLU A 108 1.47 -14.59 18.44
CA GLU A 108 2.66 -14.73 19.28
C GLU A 108 3.36 -16.06 18.95
N ASN A 109 4.69 -16.03 18.93
CA ASN A 109 5.52 -17.22 18.75
C ASN A 109 6.91 -16.91 19.32
N ASP A 110 7.31 -17.66 20.34
CA ASP A 110 8.58 -17.47 21.07
C ASP A 110 9.82 -17.71 20.19
N ASP A 111 9.69 -18.48 19.12
CA ASP A 111 10.78 -18.77 18.18
C ASP A 111 10.98 -17.63 17.16
N ILE A 112 10.07 -16.64 17.10
CA ILE A 112 10.12 -15.56 16.11
C ILE A 112 10.26 -14.20 16.80
N VAL A 113 11.47 -13.66 16.76
CA VAL A 113 11.80 -12.34 17.31
C VAL A 113 11.09 -11.23 16.54
N HIS A 114 10.32 -10.42 17.28
CA HIS A 114 9.70 -9.20 16.77
C HIS A 114 10.67 -8.02 16.80
N VAL A 115 10.61 -7.11 15.83
CA VAL A 115 11.54 -5.97 15.72
C VAL A 115 11.48 -5.05 16.93
N SER A 116 10.27 -4.82 17.47
CA SER A 116 10.05 -4.03 18.69
C SER A 116 10.12 -4.85 19.99
N GLY A 117 10.48 -6.14 19.90
CA GLY A 117 10.56 -7.06 21.04
C GLY A 117 9.21 -7.56 21.57
N ARG A 118 8.09 -7.02 21.08
CA ARG A 118 6.72 -7.48 21.40
C ARG A 118 5.84 -7.42 20.15
N VAL A 119 4.81 -8.26 20.07
CA VAL A 119 3.82 -8.19 18.99
C VAL A 119 2.80 -7.11 19.32
N ASP A 120 2.71 -6.08 18.47
CA ASP A 120 1.80 -4.96 18.64
C ASP A 120 1.30 -4.48 17.26
N PRO A 121 0.22 -5.09 16.73
CA PRO A 121 -0.27 -4.82 15.37
C PRO A 121 -0.55 -3.35 15.09
N VAL A 122 -1.06 -2.62 16.08
CA VAL A 122 -1.41 -1.21 15.94
C VAL A 122 -0.14 -0.38 15.78
N HIS A 123 0.84 -0.62 16.64
CA HIS A 123 2.12 0.05 16.55
C HIS A 123 2.86 -0.25 15.25
N ASP A 124 2.81 -1.51 14.79
CA ASP A 124 3.44 -1.92 13.54
C ASP A 124 2.82 -1.21 12.32
N ILE A 125 1.48 -1.08 12.33
CA ILE A 125 0.75 -0.31 11.32
C ILE A 125 1.17 1.17 11.37
N GLU A 126 1.21 1.75 12.57
CA GLU A 126 1.59 3.15 12.78
C GLU A 126 3.00 3.46 12.24
N ILE A 127 3.97 2.56 12.44
CA ILE A 127 5.34 2.75 11.93
C ILE A 127 5.33 2.95 10.41
N ILE A 128 4.70 2.02 9.67
CA ILE A 128 4.69 2.09 8.21
C ILE A 128 3.85 3.28 7.74
N ASN A 129 2.66 3.49 8.32
CA ASN A 129 1.79 4.61 7.94
C ASN A 129 2.46 5.96 8.18
N THR A 130 3.19 6.11 9.28
CA THR A 130 3.95 7.33 9.59
C THR A 130 5.01 7.61 8.52
N GLU A 131 5.76 6.60 8.09
CA GLU A 131 6.78 6.78 7.05
C GLU A 131 6.19 7.14 5.68
N LEU A 132 5.06 6.54 5.30
CA LEU A 132 4.33 6.92 4.08
C LEU A 132 3.80 8.36 4.18
N LEU A 133 3.25 8.72 5.33
CA LEU A 133 2.69 10.05 5.59
C LEU A 133 3.76 11.13 5.59
N LEU A 134 4.92 10.89 6.20
CA LEU A 134 6.05 11.83 6.20
C LEU A 134 6.58 12.08 4.78
N ALA A 135 6.64 11.02 3.96
CA ALA A 135 7.05 11.15 2.56
C ALA A 135 6.07 12.00 1.74
N ASP A 136 4.77 11.79 1.92
CA ASP A 136 3.74 12.58 1.26
C ASP A 136 3.69 14.02 1.78
N LEU A 137 3.79 14.22 3.10
CA LEU A 137 3.82 15.54 3.72
C LEU A 137 4.95 16.39 3.14
N ALA A 138 6.18 15.85 3.09
CA ALA A 138 7.32 16.55 2.50
C ALA A 138 7.09 16.91 1.01
N ALA A 139 6.41 16.05 0.25
CA ALA A 139 6.08 16.31 -1.15
C ALA A 139 5.01 17.42 -1.28
N VAL A 140 3.96 17.38 -0.45
CA VAL A 140 2.87 18.35 -0.44
C VAL A 140 3.34 19.72 0.06
N GLU A 141 4.18 19.77 1.10
CA GLU A 141 4.78 21.03 1.60
C GLU A 141 5.55 21.75 0.48
N LYS A 142 6.41 21.04 -0.24
CA LYS A 142 7.16 21.59 -1.37
C LYS A 142 6.24 22.06 -2.51
N ALA A 143 5.12 21.37 -2.73
CA ALA A 143 4.13 21.77 -3.72
C ALA A 143 3.37 23.03 -3.26
N ALA A 144 2.97 23.09 -2.00
CA ALA A 144 2.28 24.23 -1.39
C ALA A 144 3.15 25.50 -1.44
N ASP A 145 4.44 25.40 -1.11
CA ASP A 145 5.38 26.52 -1.18
C ASP A 145 5.54 27.09 -2.59
N ARG A 146 5.51 26.22 -3.61
CA ARG A 146 5.56 26.64 -5.02
C ARG A 146 4.25 27.31 -5.43
N ALA A 147 3.11 26.75 -5.03
CA ALA A 147 1.80 27.30 -5.32
C ALA A 147 1.59 28.67 -4.64
N GLU A 148 2.10 28.85 -3.43
CA GLU A 148 2.09 30.14 -2.71
C GLU A 148 2.82 31.23 -3.51
N LYS A 149 3.96 30.91 -4.12
CA LYS A 149 4.70 31.85 -4.98
C LYS A 149 3.95 32.17 -6.28
N GLN A 150 3.27 31.18 -6.87
CA GLN A 150 2.49 31.35 -8.10
C GLN A 150 1.21 32.15 -7.87
N ALA A 151 0.51 31.93 -6.76
CA ALA A 151 -0.71 32.65 -6.40
C ALA A 151 -0.49 34.17 -6.24
N LYS A 152 0.71 34.60 -5.84
CA LYS A 152 1.09 36.02 -5.77
C LYS A 152 1.07 36.73 -7.14
N ALA A 153 1.07 35.99 -8.26
CA ALA A 153 0.92 36.53 -9.60
C ALA A 153 -0.54 36.87 -9.98
N GLY A 154 -1.52 36.59 -9.11
CA GLY A 154 -2.88 37.13 -9.20
C GLY A 154 -3.90 36.33 -10.01
N LYS A 155 -3.58 35.11 -10.47
CA LYS A 155 -4.56 34.25 -11.17
C LYS A 155 -5.44 33.50 -10.18
N LYS A 156 -6.75 33.46 -10.45
CA LYS A 156 -7.75 32.78 -9.59
C LYS A 156 -7.49 31.27 -9.45
N GLU A 157 -7.05 30.62 -10.52
CA GLU A 157 -6.71 29.19 -10.54
C GLU A 157 -5.53 28.87 -9.60
N ASP A 158 -4.49 29.71 -9.61
CA ASP A 158 -3.32 29.54 -8.75
C ASP A 158 -3.69 29.68 -7.26
N ALA A 159 -4.62 30.58 -6.93
CA ALA A 159 -5.13 30.74 -5.58
C ALA A 159 -5.97 29.52 -5.13
N SER A 160 -6.81 28.96 -6.01
CA SER A 160 -7.59 27.75 -5.70
C SER A 160 -6.67 26.56 -5.42
N ARG A 161 -5.68 26.33 -6.30
CA ARG A 161 -4.69 25.26 -6.14
C ARG A 161 -3.86 25.41 -4.86
N ARG A 162 -3.44 26.62 -4.52
CA ARG A 162 -2.74 26.92 -3.26
C ARG A 162 -3.59 26.54 -2.05
N ASN A 163 -4.87 26.92 -2.04
CA ASN A 163 -5.78 26.61 -0.93
C ASN A 163 -5.96 25.09 -0.75
N LEU A 164 -6.11 24.35 -1.86
CA LEU A 164 -6.14 22.88 -1.83
C LEU A 164 -4.87 22.30 -1.19
N LEU A 165 -3.68 22.70 -1.69
CA LEU A 165 -2.41 22.15 -1.24
C LEU A 165 -2.11 22.48 0.23
N VAL A 166 -2.50 23.66 0.69
CA VAL A 166 -2.43 24.04 2.12
C VAL A 166 -3.35 23.15 2.95
N SER A 167 -4.61 22.95 2.52
CA SER A 167 -5.56 22.10 3.25
C SER A 167 -5.11 20.64 3.30
N LEU A 168 -4.56 20.13 2.19
CA LEU A 168 -4.01 18.78 2.11
C LEU A 168 -2.76 18.62 2.99
N ARG A 169 -1.87 19.62 3.01
CA ARG A 169 -0.72 19.64 3.92
C ARG A 169 -1.17 19.55 5.37
N ASP A 170 -2.15 20.36 5.77
CA ASP A 170 -2.63 20.41 7.15
C ASP A 170 -3.33 19.10 7.54
N HIS A 171 -4.06 18.47 6.60
CA HIS A 171 -4.66 17.14 6.78
C HIS A 171 -3.59 16.07 7.04
N LEU A 172 -2.56 16.01 6.20
CA LEU A 172 -1.43 15.10 6.37
C LEU A 172 -0.67 15.40 7.66
N GLY A 173 -0.42 16.67 7.98
CA GLY A 173 0.28 17.10 9.20
C GLY A 173 -0.45 16.73 10.49
N ALA A 174 -1.76 16.50 10.43
CA ALA A 174 -2.56 15.98 11.55
C ALA A 174 -2.49 14.44 11.69
N GLY A 175 -1.69 13.76 10.88
CA GLY A 175 -1.53 12.30 10.91
C GLY A 175 -2.57 11.53 10.10
N ASN A 176 -3.41 12.21 9.30
CA ASN A 176 -4.44 11.57 8.49
C ASN A 176 -3.91 11.23 7.10
N PRO A 177 -4.14 10.01 6.56
CA PRO A 177 -3.69 9.64 5.22
C PRO A 177 -4.46 10.42 4.14
N ALA A 178 -3.85 10.64 2.97
CA ALA A 178 -4.50 11.37 1.88
C ALA A 178 -5.81 10.73 1.38
N ARG A 179 -5.99 9.40 1.54
CA ARG A 179 -7.24 8.72 1.16
C ARG A 179 -8.47 9.16 1.95
N THR A 180 -8.29 9.71 3.16
CA THR A 180 -9.39 10.24 3.98
C THR A 180 -9.64 11.73 3.73
N PHE A 181 -8.88 12.37 2.84
CA PHE A 181 -9.06 13.76 2.48
C PHE A 181 -10.16 13.93 1.42
N SER A 182 -11.13 14.80 1.68
CA SER A 182 -12.17 15.12 0.70
C SER A 182 -11.62 16.04 -0.39
N VAL A 183 -11.37 15.47 -1.58
CA VAL A 183 -10.88 16.22 -2.74
C VAL A 183 -12.04 16.84 -3.52
N PRO A 184 -12.09 18.17 -3.71
CA PRO A 184 -13.07 18.81 -4.59
C PRO A 184 -12.96 18.31 -6.03
N GLU A 185 -14.08 18.21 -6.75
CA GLU A 185 -14.13 17.66 -8.12
C GLU A 185 -13.16 18.36 -9.08
N GLU A 186 -13.05 19.68 -8.99
CA GLU A 186 -12.13 20.49 -9.79
C GLU A 186 -10.64 20.15 -9.57
N HIS A 187 -10.30 19.52 -8.46
CA HIS A 187 -8.92 19.20 -8.05
C HIS A 187 -8.57 17.72 -8.11
N GLN A 188 -9.52 16.84 -8.48
CA GLN A 188 -9.32 15.40 -8.54
C GLN A 188 -8.06 15.01 -9.33
N VAL A 189 -7.94 15.56 -10.55
CA VAL A 189 -6.76 15.32 -11.41
C VAL A 189 -5.48 15.83 -10.76
N THR A 190 -5.52 17.02 -10.15
CA THR A 190 -4.34 17.63 -9.50
C THR A 190 -3.81 16.73 -8.38
N VAL A 191 -4.67 16.18 -7.53
CA VAL A 191 -4.26 15.29 -6.44
C VAL A 191 -3.79 13.93 -6.97
N GLN A 192 -4.47 13.38 -7.98
CA GLN A 192 -4.07 12.12 -8.62
C GLN A 192 -2.66 12.20 -9.22
N GLU A 193 -2.32 13.31 -9.88
CA GLU A 193 -0.99 13.55 -10.47
C GLU A 193 0.14 13.74 -9.43
N MET A 194 -0.19 13.89 -8.14
CA MET A 194 0.82 13.90 -7.07
C MET A 194 1.29 12.49 -6.70
N PHE A 195 0.56 11.45 -7.11
CA PHE A 195 0.86 10.04 -6.84
C PHE A 195 1.17 9.77 -5.36
N LEU A 196 0.38 10.36 -4.46
CA LEU A 196 0.58 10.25 -3.00
C LEU A 196 0.48 8.79 -2.56
N LEU A 197 1.38 8.37 -1.69
CA LEU A 197 1.47 7.00 -1.19
C LEU A 197 0.26 6.66 -0.31
N THR A 198 -0.12 7.59 0.56
CA THR A 198 -1.25 7.48 1.50
C THR A 198 -2.61 7.67 0.83
N ALA A 199 -2.65 8.04 -0.46
CA ALA A 199 -3.89 8.05 -1.26
C ALA A 199 -4.24 6.68 -1.83
N LYS A 200 -3.27 5.74 -1.91
CA LYS A 200 -3.50 4.39 -2.42
C LYS A 200 -4.45 3.62 -1.49
N PRO A 201 -5.34 2.77 -2.01
CA PRO A 201 -6.09 1.81 -1.20
C PRO A 201 -5.13 0.89 -0.44
N VAL A 202 -5.47 0.59 0.82
CA VAL A 202 -4.77 -0.40 1.66
C VAL A 202 -5.74 -1.48 2.07
N MET A 203 -5.26 -2.72 2.03
CA MET A 203 -5.88 -3.86 2.68
C MET A 203 -4.89 -4.40 3.73
N TYR A 204 -5.32 -4.48 4.98
CA TYR A 204 -4.55 -5.10 6.05
C TYR A 204 -4.70 -6.62 5.99
N VAL A 205 -3.58 -7.33 5.85
CA VAL A 205 -3.52 -8.78 5.90
C VAL A 205 -3.06 -9.17 7.30
N ALA A 206 -4.03 -9.39 8.18
CA ALA A 206 -3.78 -9.87 9.54
C ALA A 206 -3.31 -11.33 9.48
N ASN A 207 -2.00 -11.54 9.60
CA ASN A 207 -1.40 -12.86 9.60
C ASN A 207 -1.54 -13.47 11.00
N VAL A 208 -2.19 -14.63 11.11
CA VAL A 208 -2.51 -15.31 12.38
C VAL A 208 -1.95 -16.74 12.39
N ASP A 209 -1.93 -17.38 13.55
CA ASP A 209 -1.67 -18.81 13.66
C ASP A 209 -2.92 -19.64 13.27
N GLU A 210 -2.81 -20.96 13.21
CA GLU A 210 -3.95 -21.80 12.78
C GLU A 210 -5.17 -21.66 13.70
N LYS A 211 -4.95 -21.47 15.00
CA LYS A 211 -6.02 -21.25 15.98
C LYS A 211 -6.73 -19.92 15.76
N GLY A 212 -5.99 -18.88 15.40
CA GLY A 212 -6.52 -17.57 15.08
C GLY A 212 -7.39 -17.51 13.83
N LEU A 213 -7.36 -18.55 12.97
CA LEU A 213 -8.28 -18.67 11.83
C LEU A 213 -9.70 -19.13 12.27
N GLU A 214 -9.80 -19.85 13.39
CA GLU A 214 -11.03 -20.51 13.84
C GLU A 214 -11.81 -19.71 14.89
N GLY A 215 -11.26 -18.62 15.44
CA GLY A 215 -11.84 -17.91 16.59
C GLY A 215 -11.61 -16.40 16.64
N ASP A 216 -12.04 -15.80 17.76
CA ASP A 216 -11.82 -14.38 18.06
C ASP A 216 -10.35 -14.12 18.41
N ASN A 217 -9.67 -13.30 17.60
CA ASN A 217 -8.29 -12.89 17.85
C ASN A 217 -8.25 -11.39 18.20
N PRO A 218 -7.88 -11.02 19.44
CA PRO A 218 -7.84 -9.62 19.87
C PRO A 218 -6.91 -8.72 19.04
N PHE A 219 -5.86 -9.30 18.43
CA PHE A 219 -4.99 -8.56 17.52
C PHE A 219 -5.72 -8.22 16.22
N VAL A 220 -6.50 -9.15 15.66
CA VAL A 220 -7.30 -8.92 14.45
C VAL A 220 -8.36 -7.84 14.70
N ASP A 221 -9.00 -7.85 15.87
CA ASP A 221 -10.00 -6.82 16.21
C ASP A 221 -9.38 -5.42 16.30
N LYS A 222 -8.17 -5.30 16.83
CA LYS A 222 -7.42 -4.04 16.80
C LYS A 222 -7.10 -3.60 15.37
N VAL A 223 -6.68 -4.52 14.50
CA VAL A 223 -6.41 -4.20 13.08
C VAL A 223 -7.68 -3.72 12.38
N ARG A 224 -8.84 -4.36 12.62
CA ARG A 224 -10.13 -3.92 12.08
C ARG A 224 -10.51 -2.51 12.54
N GLN A 225 -10.25 -2.17 13.80
CA GLN A 225 -10.49 -0.82 14.31
C GLN A 225 -9.63 0.23 13.61
N VAL A 226 -8.35 -0.09 13.36
CA VAL A 226 -7.45 0.78 12.60
C VAL A 226 -7.93 0.95 11.17
N ALA A 227 -8.29 -0.14 10.49
CA ALA A 227 -8.81 -0.12 9.12
C ALA A 227 -10.05 0.77 8.96
N ALA A 228 -11.00 0.66 9.90
CA ALA A 228 -12.20 1.48 9.91
C ALA A 228 -11.91 2.98 10.13
N ALA A 229 -10.85 3.31 10.89
CA ALA A 229 -10.49 4.69 11.18
C ALA A 229 -9.74 5.40 10.04
N ASP A 230 -8.92 4.67 9.28
CA ASP A 230 -8.06 5.23 8.24
C ASP A 230 -8.57 5.03 6.80
N GLY A 231 -9.76 4.42 6.66
CA GLY A 231 -10.41 4.18 5.37
C GLY A 231 -9.79 3.03 4.58
N SER A 232 -9.28 2.02 5.27
CA SER A 232 -8.70 0.79 4.70
C SER A 232 -9.63 -0.41 4.91
N GLU A 233 -9.29 -1.53 4.27
CA GLU A 233 -9.96 -2.83 4.44
C GLU A 233 -9.22 -3.77 5.40
#